data_AF-A0A239EEK4-F1
#
_entry.id   AF-A0A239EEK4-F1
#
_cell.length_a   1.000
_cell.length_b   1.000
_cell.length_c   1.000
_cell.angle_alpha   90.00
_cell.angle_beta   90.00
_cell.angle_gamma   90.00
#
_symmetry.space_group_name_H-M   'P 1'
#
loop_
_entity.id
_entity.type
_entity.pdbx_description
1 polymer ?
#
loop_
_entity_poly.entity_id
_entity_poly.type
_entity_poly.pdbx_seq_one_letter_code
_entity_poly.pdbx_strand_id
1 'polypeptide(L)'
;MVDADGIQALSMRKLAALLGVNPMSLYHHVTNKAAVVDGITRLVTEGARHIAVGPGTWQEQLTRLAYEFRALSLAHPHLMRHAFADDDFIQRRGPMWQSLCVVLRSAGLPDPEVEQTGAVLAVMVGGLLLTEVNGTMQRLIGTGEADDAGFALAVSLLVDGIEARLGA
;
A
#
# COMPACT_ATOMS: atom_id res chain seq x y z
N MET A 1 6.24 -16.40 -7.75
CA MET A 1 7.63 -16.04 -8.14
C MET A 1 8.08 -14.77 -7.43
N VAL A 2 7.43 -13.61 -7.62
CA VAL A 2 7.84 -12.39 -6.91
C VAL A 2 7.74 -12.55 -5.38
N ASP A 3 6.65 -13.13 -4.89
CA ASP A 3 6.49 -13.36 -3.44
C ASP A 3 7.43 -14.44 -2.88
N ALA A 4 7.87 -15.38 -3.71
CA ALA A 4 8.70 -16.50 -3.29
C ALA A 4 10.20 -16.16 -3.33
N ASP A 5 10.64 -15.52 -4.41
CA ASP A 5 12.06 -15.37 -4.76
C ASP A 5 12.47 -13.89 -4.92
N GLY A 6 11.53 -12.96 -4.72
CA GLY A 6 11.72 -11.53 -4.92
C GLY A 6 11.72 -11.07 -6.38
N ILE A 7 11.71 -9.75 -6.56
CA ILE A 7 11.64 -9.12 -7.90
C ILE A 7 12.89 -9.40 -8.74
N GLN A 8 14.04 -9.63 -8.12
CA GLN A 8 15.27 -9.94 -8.85
C GLN A 8 15.18 -11.30 -9.57
N ALA A 9 14.42 -12.25 -9.04
CA ALA A 9 14.23 -13.55 -9.66
C ALA A 9 13.32 -13.53 -10.90
N LEU A 10 12.47 -12.51 -11.06
CA LEU A 10 11.63 -12.29 -12.23
C LEU A 10 12.51 -11.95 -13.46
N SER A 11 12.38 -12.73 -14.52
CA SER A 11 12.90 -12.41 -15.85
C SER A 11 11.84 -12.66 -16.90
N MET A 12 11.90 -11.96 -18.04
CA MET A 12 10.94 -12.13 -19.14
C MET A 12 10.91 -13.58 -19.64
N ARG A 13 12.06 -14.26 -19.67
CA ARG A 13 12.14 -15.68 -20.04
C ARG A 13 11.44 -16.59 -19.03
N LYS A 14 11.67 -16.39 -17.72
CA LYS A 14 11.00 -17.20 -16.68
C LYS A 14 9.50 -16.96 -16.68
N LEU A 15 9.07 -15.71 -16.85
CA LEU A 15 7.66 -15.36 -16.96
C LEU A 15 7.01 -16.05 -18.17
N ALA A 16 7.65 -16.00 -19.33
CA ALA A 16 7.14 -16.63 -20.54
C ALA A 16 7.02 -18.15 -20.39
N ALA A 17 8.04 -18.79 -19.79
CA ALA A 17 8.03 -20.21 -19.50
C ALA A 17 6.89 -20.59 -18.54
N LEU A 18 6.66 -19.81 -17.49
CA LEU A 18 5.57 -20.03 -16.54
C LEU A 18 4.19 -19.86 -17.19
N LEU A 19 4.06 -18.96 -18.16
CA LEU A 19 2.83 -18.74 -18.91
C LEU A 19 2.65 -19.67 -20.13
N GLY A 20 3.64 -20.50 -20.45
CA GLY A 20 3.61 -21.40 -21.61
C GLY A 20 3.64 -20.67 -22.97
N VAL A 21 4.19 -19.45 -23.02
CA VAL A 21 4.24 -18.61 -24.23
C VAL A 21 5.68 -18.33 -24.68
N ASN A 22 5.84 -17.85 -25.90
CA ASN A 22 7.12 -17.35 -26.38
C ASN A 22 7.46 -16.00 -25.69
N PRO A 23 8.70 -15.79 -25.18
CA PRO A 23 9.13 -14.51 -24.62
C PRO A 23 8.84 -13.30 -25.50
N MET A 24 8.94 -13.44 -26.83
CA MET A 24 8.67 -12.35 -27.77
C MET A 24 7.21 -11.90 -27.74
N SER A 25 6.27 -12.82 -27.48
CA SER A 25 4.85 -12.50 -27.34
C SER A 25 4.57 -11.61 -26.12
N LEU A 26 5.36 -11.73 -25.05
CA LEU A 26 5.19 -10.85 -23.88
C LEU A 26 5.51 -9.39 -24.21
N TYR A 27 6.51 -9.15 -25.05
CA TYR A 27 6.91 -7.80 -25.43
C TYR A 27 5.85 -7.05 -26.26
N HIS A 28 4.85 -7.75 -26.82
CA HIS A 28 3.68 -7.11 -27.43
C HIS A 28 2.73 -6.51 -26.39
N HIS A 29 2.75 -6.98 -25.15
CA HIS A 29 1.88 -6.51 -24.07
C HIS A 29 2.59 -5.59 -23.07
N VAL A 30 3.90 -5.79 -22.86
CA VAL A 30 4.69 -5.06 -21.88
C VAL A 30 6.03 -4.65 -22.49
N THR A 31 6.43 -3.39 -22.27
CA THR A 31 7.64 -2.85 -22.90
C THR A 31 8.93 -3.45 -22.31
N ASN A 32 8.93 -3.77 -21.01
CA ASN A 32 10.09 -4.29 -20.30
C ASN A 32 9.70 -4.96 -18.98
N LYS A 33 10.69 -5.47 -18.23
CA LYS A 33 10.50 -6.05 -16.89
C LYS A 33 9.88 -5.06 -15.89
N ALA A 34 10.25 -3.78 -15.93
CA ALA A 34 9.71 -2.78 -15.02
C ALA A 34 8.20 -2.60 -15.24
N ALA A 35 7.73 -2.56 -16.48
CA ALA A 35 6.31 -2.50 -16.82
C ALA A 35 5.53 -3.73 -16.31
N VAL A 36 6.16 -4.91 -16.28
CA VAL A 36 5.57 -6.10 -15.65
C VAL A 36 5.45 -5.92 -14.14
N VAL A 37 6.50 -5.44 -13.49
CA VAL A 37 6.52 -5.25 -12.02
C VAL A 37 5.49 -4.20 -11.62
N ASP A 38 5.43 -3.07 -12.30
CA ASP A 38 4.39 -2.05 -12.10
C ASP A 38 2.99 -2.63 -12.28
N GLY A 39 2.77 -3.39 -13.36
CA GLY A 39 1.50 -4.09 -13.58
C GLY A 39 1.11 -5.03 -12.44
N ILE A 40 2.07 -5.78 -11.87
CA ILE A 40 1.84 -6.64 -10.71
C ILE A 40 1.51 -5.80 -9.47
N THR A 41 2.27 -4.73 -9.19
CA THR A 41 2.02 -3.80 -8.08
C THR A 41 0.61 -3.23 -8.15
N ARG A 42 0.20 -2.79 -9.35
CA ARG A 42 -1.15 -2.26 -9.59
C ARG A 42 -2.22 -3.33 -9.35
N LEU A 43 -2.06 -4.55 -9.85
CA LEU A 43 -3.01 -5.64 -9.64
C LEU A 43 -3.16 -6.00 -8.15
N VAL A 44 -2.06 -6.04 -7.42
CA VAL A 44 -2.06 -6.36 -5.97
C VAL A 44 -2.76 -5.24 -5.19
N THR A 45 -2.40 -3.99 -5.44
CA THR A 45 -3.00 -2.81 -4.77
C THR A 45 -4.47 -2.58 -5.15
N GLU A 46 -4.88 -2.92 -6.37
CA GLU A 46 -6.29 -2.97 -6.78
C GLU A 46 -7.09 -3.98 -5.94
N GLY A 47 -6.50 -5.10 -5.50
CA GLY A 47 -7.18 -6.07 -4.64
C GLY A 47 -7.66 -5.49 -3.29
N ALA A 48 -6.84 -4.63 -2.66
CA ALA A 48 -7.18 -3.99 -1.39
C ALA A 48 -8.35 -3.00 -1.51
N ARG A 49 -8.56 -2.38 -2.68
CA ARG A 49 -9.63 -1.38 -2.86
C ARG A 49 -11.04 -1.90 -2.57
N HIS A 50 -11.26 -3.19 -2.75
CA HIS A 50 -12.59 -3.77 -2.79
C HIS A 50 -13.21 -3.96 -1.40
N ILE A 51 -12.44 -3.73 -0.33
CA ILE A 51 -12.81 -4.07 1.05
C ILE A 51 -12.94 -2.79 1.93
N ALA A 52 -12.11 -1.76 1.69
CA ALA A 52 -12.00 -0.59 2.56
C ALA A 52 -13.25 0.32 2.70
N VAL A 53 -14.01 0.56 1.63
CA VAL A 53 -15.12 1.51 1.62
C VAL A 53 -16.45 0.80 1.86
N GLY A 54 -16.68 0.44 3.12
CA GLY A 54 -17.93 -0.13 3.63
C GLY A 54 -18.68 0.82 4.58
N PRO A 55 -19.86 0.41 5.10
CA PRO A 55 -20.61 1.20 6.09
C PRO A 55 -19.77 1.47 7.35
N GLY A 56 -20.09 2.55 8.05
CA GLY A 56 -19.40 2.94 9.29
C GLY A 56 -18.96 4.40 9.30
N THR A 57 -18.38 4.83 10.42
CA THR A 57 -17.81 6.17 10.57
C THR A 57 -16.54 6.31 9.72
N TRP A 58 -16.11 7.55 9.45
CA TRP A 58 -14.88 7.77 8.69
C TRP A 58 -13.64 7.22 9.42
N GLN A 59 -13.66 7.20 10.75
CA GLN A 59 -12.60 6.61 11.59
C GLN A 59 -12.49 5.11 11.35
N GLU A 60 -13.64 4.41 11.34
CA GLU A 60 -13.70 2.98 11.07
C GLU A 60 -13.26 2.66 9.63
N GLN A 61 -13.66 3.48 8.66
CA GLN A 61 -13.26 3.34 7.26
C GLN A 61 -11.75 3.57 7.08
N LEU A 62 -11.19 4.61 7.70
CA LEU A 62 -9.75 4.91 7.64
C LEU A 62 -8.93 3.80 8.29
N THR A 63 -9.40 3.31 9.44
CA THR A 63 -8.79 2.18 10.15
C THR A 63 -8.78 0.94 9.24
N ARG A 64 -9.92 0.54 8.66
CA ARG A 64 -9.98 -0.60 7.74
C ARG A 64 -9.03 -0.44 6.56
N LEU A 65 -9.01 0.73 5.93
CA LEU A 65 -8.12 1.02 4.81
C LEU A 65 -6.64 0.83 5.20
N ALA A 66 -6.23 1.31 6.38
CA ALA A 66 -4.86 1.14 6.87
C ALA A 66 -4.53 -0.33 7.13
N TYR A 67 -5.41 -1.08 7.79
CA TYR A 67 -5.20 -2.50 8.09
C TYR A 67 -5.17 -3.38 6.83
N GLU A 68 -6.00 -3.09 5.84
CA GLU A 68 -5.97 -3.79 4.55
C GLU A 68 -4.67 -3.55 3.81
N PHE A 69 -4.20 -2.31 3.84
CA PHE A 69 -2.93 -1.96 3.22
C PHE A 69 -1.74 -2.63 3.93
N ARG A 70 -1.79 -2.74 5.25
CA ARG A 70 -0.85 -3.54 6.04
C ARG A 70 -0.90 -5.02 5.67
N ALA A 71 -2.08 -5.61 5.64
CA ALA A 71 -2.26 -7.03 5.33
C ALA A 71 -1.70 -7.37 3.94
N LEU A 72 -1.99 -6.53 2.94
CA LEU A 72 -1.40 -6.63 1.60
C LEU A 72 0.12 -6.52 1.64
N SER A 73 0.64 -5.59 2.44
CA SER A 73 2.08 -5.38 2.54
C SER A 73 2.83 -6.55 3.15
N LEU A 74 2.24 -7.17 4.17
CA LEU A 74 2.76 -8.37 4.82
C LEU A 74 2.57 -9.63 3.97
N ALA A 75 1.53 -9.70 3.12
CA ALA A 75 1.31 -10.79 2.18
C ALA A 75 2.32 -10.77 1.01
N HIS A 76 2.76 -9.57 0.59
CA HIS A 76 3.64 -9.38 -0.56
C HIS A 76 4.91 -8.56 -0.21
N PRO A 77 5.73 -8.98 0.77
CA PRO A 77 6.80 -8.16 1.34
C PRO A 77 7.89 -7.82 0.31
N HIS A 78 8.21 -8.75 -0.60
CA HIS A 78 9.20 -8.50 -1.65
C HIS A 78 8.72 -7.52 -2.71
N LEU A 79 7.43 -7.56 -3.05
CA LEU A 79 6.82 -6.61 -3.97
C LEU A 79 6.79 -5.23 -3.32
N MET A 80 6.33 -5.15 -2.06
CA MET A 80 6.18 -3.89 -1.34
C MET A 80 7.50 -3.18 -1.10
N ARG A 81 8.59 -3.89 -0.73
CA ARG A 81 9.91 -3.26 -0.58
C ARG A 81 10.37 -2.51 -1.83
N HIS A 82 10.04 -3.04 -3.01
CA HIS A 82 10.36 -2.36 -4.26
C HIS A 82 9.36 -1.26 -4.57
N ALA A 83 8.07 -1.55 -4.39
CA ALA A 83 7.01 -0.61 -4.66
C ALA A 83 7.19 0.67 -3.82
N PHE A 84 7.41 0.57 -2.50
CA PHE A 84 7.68 1.71 -1.61
C PHE A 84 8.96 2.50 -1.95
N ALA A 85 9.89 1.92 -2.71
CA ALA A 85 11.12 2.57 -3.13
C ALA A 85 10.98 3.29 -4.49
N ASP A 86 9.84 3.11 -5.18
CA ASP A 86 9.51 3.80 -6.42
C ASP A 86 8.78 5.12 -6.13
N ASP A 87 9.05 6.15 -6.93
CA ASP A 87 8.46 7.48 -6.78
C ASP A 87 6.95 7.48 -7.09
N ASP A 88 6.44 6.47 -7.82
CA ASP A 88 5.01 6.35 -8.19
C ASP A 88 4.21 5.38 -7.32
N PHE A 89 4.75 4.97 -6.18
CA PHE A 89 4.08 4.02 -5.28
C PHE A 89 2.68 4.47 -4.85
N ILE A 90 2.54 5.74 -4.50
CA ILE A 90 1.24 6.36 -4.22
C ILE A 90 0.69 6.87 -5.54
N GLN A 91 0.08 5.94 -6.30
CA GLN A 91 -0.58 6.30 -7.54
C GLN A 91 -1.74 7.25 -7.23
N ARG A 92 -1.57 8.55 -7.52
CA ARG A 92 -2.61 9.58 -7.31
C ARG A 92 -3.92 9.25 -8.04
N ARG A 93 -3.86 8.47 -9.11
CA ARG A 93 -5.06 8.01 -9.84
C ARG A 93 -5.43 6.56 -9.50
N GLY A 94 -4.68 5.93 -8.62
CA GLY A 94 -4.91 4.58 -8.16
C GLY A 94 -6.08 4.49 -7.18
N PRO A 95 -6.66 3.30 -7.02
CA PRO A 95 -7.87 3.11 -6.24
C PRO A 95 -7.68 3.31 -4.73
N MET A 96 -6.47 3.05 -4.23
CA MET A 96 -6.15 3.27 -2.81
C MET A 96 -6.19 4.74 -2.45
N TRP A 97 -5.59 5.60 -3.30
CA TRP A 97 -5.66 7.04 -3.15
C TRP A 97 -7.10 7.54 -3.21
N GLN A 98 -7.89 7.07 -4.18
CA GLN A 98 -9.29 7.45 -4.31
C GLN A 98 -10.09 7.08 -3.04
N SER A 99 -9.88 5.88 -2.50
CA SER A 99 -10.54 5.43 -1.27
C SER A 99 -10.17 6.30 -0.07
N LEU A 100 -8.88 6.62 0.09
CA LEU A 100 -8.41 7.53 1.13
C LEU A 100 -9.07 8.91 1.02
N CYS A 101 -9.09 9.50 -0.17
CA CYS A 101 -9.73 10.79 -0.39
C CYS A 101 -11.25 10.75 -0.13
N VAL A 102 -11.94 9.65 -0.45
CA VAL A 102 -13.37 9.47 -0.14
C VAL A 102 -13.58 9.46 1.38
N VAL A 103 -12.77 8.72 2.12
CA VAL A 103 -12.86 8.66 3.58
C VAL A 103 -12.60 10.03 4.21
N LEU A 104 -11.54 10.73 3.77
CA LEU A 104 -11.21 12.07 4.27
C LEU A 104 -12.30 13.10 3.96
N ARG A 105 -12.92 13.05 2.77
CA ARG A 105 -14.08 13.89 2.46
C ARG A 105 -15.27 13.58 3.36
N SER A 106 -15.53 12.30 3.63
CA SER A 106 -16.62 11.88 4.51
C SER A 106 -16.42 12.33 5.97
N ALA A 107 -15.17 12.56 6.38
CA ALA A 107 -14.83 13.15 7.66
C ALA A 107 -15.14 14.66 7.75
N GLY A 108 -15.39 15.32 6.61
CA GLY A 108 -15.71 16.74 6.54
C GLY A 108 -14.53 17.64 6.17
N LEU A 109 -13.38 17.08 5.75
CA LEU A 109 -12.26 17.90 5.30
C LEU A 109 -12.61 18.65 4.00
N PRO A 110 -12.24 19.93 3.88
CA PRO A 110 -12.33 20.66 2.61
C PRO A 110 -11.45 20.02 1.52
N ASP A 111 -11.90 20.03 0.26
CA ASP A 111 -11.17 19.44 -0.87
C ASP A 111 -9.68 19.83 -0.97
N PRO A 112 -9.28 21.10 -0.74
CA PRO A 112 -7.86 21.47 -0.74
C PRO A 112 -7.04 20.75 0.35
N GLU A 113 -7.65 20.48 1.51
CA GLU A 113 -7.01 19.80 2.64
C GLU A 113 -7.03 18.28 2.48
N VAL A 114 -7.99 17.72 1.75
CA VAL A 114 -8.08 16.28 1.48
C VAL A 114 -6.83 15.79 0.76
N GLU A 115 -6.39 16.49 -0.28
CA GLU A 115 -5.18 16.12 -1.05
C GLU A 115 -3.92 16.22 -0.19
N GLN A 116 -3.76 17.30 0.57
CA GLN A 116 -2.57 17.50 1.41
C GLN A 116 -2.53 16.49 2.56
N THR A 117 -3.64 16.34 3.29
CA THR A 117 -3.76 15.39 4.40
C THR A 117 -3.58 13.96 3.89
N GLY A 118 -4.24 13.59 2.79
CA GLY A 118 -4.11 12.28 2.18
C GLY A 118 -2.66 11.94 1.81
N ALA A 119 -1.91 12.92 1.27
CA ALA A 119 -0.52 12.69 0.87
C ALA A 119 0.37 12.43 2.08
N VAL A 120 0.22 13.23 3.14
CA VAL A 120 0.96 13.05 4.39
C VAL A 120 0.65 11.69 5.02
N LEU A 121 -0.64 11.31 5.11
CA LEU A 121 -1.05 10.02 5.65
C LEU A 121 -0.47 8.85 4.85
N ALA A 122 -0.56 8.91 3.53
CA ALA A 122 -0.06 7.86 2.65
C ALA A 122 1.46 7.68 2.77
N VAL A 123 2.22 8.79 2.86
CA VAL A 123 3.67 8.74 3.08
C VAL A 123 4.01 8.20 4.47
N MET A 124 3.30 8.65 5.52
CA MET A 124 3.54 8.18 6.89
C MET A 124 3.26 6.69 7.03
N VAL A 125 2.10 6.22 6.55
CA VAL A 125 1.73 4.80 6.59
C VAL A 125 2.67 3.97 5.71
N GLY A 126 3.02 4.45 4.52
CA GLY A 126 3.96 3.75 3.64
C GLY A 126 5.35 3.61 4.25
N GLY A 127 5.86 4.67 4.91
CA GLY A 127 7.13 4.61 5.64
C GLY A 127 7.08 3.61 6.80
N LEU A 128 6.01 3.63 7.59
CA LEU A 128 5.80 2.67 8.68
C LEU A 128 5.81 1.23 8.14
N LEU A 129 5.00 0.94 7.13
CA LEU A 129 4.89 -0.40 6.54
C LEU A 129 6.19 -0.86 5.89
N LEU A 130 6.93 0.03 5.22
CA LEU A 130 8.27 -0.30 4.71
C LEU A 130 9.20 -0.72 5.85
N THR A 131 9.21 0.02 6.96
CA THR A 131 10.06 -0.30 8.12
C THR A 131 9.61 -1.59 8.82
N GLU A 132 8.31 -1.86 8.88
CA GLU A 132 7.71 -3.07 9.43
C GLU A 132 8.04 -4.30 8.57
N VAL A 133 7.87 -4.22 7.26
CA VAL A 133 8.26 -5.26 6.30
C VAL A 133 9.77 -5.54 6.36
N ASN A 134 10.58 -4.58 6.81
CA ASN A 134 12.01 -4.73 7.05
C ASN A 134 12.35 -5.21 8.48
N GLY A 135 11.36 -5.53 9.31
CA GLY A 135 11.52 -6.01 10.69
C GLY A 135 12.13 -4.97 11.64
N THR A 136 11.96 -3.67 11.36
CA THR A 136 12.62 -2.60 12.12
C THR A 136 12.04 -2.49 13.53
N MET A 137 10.72 -2.56 13.66
CA MET A 137 10.00 -2.49 14.93
C MET A 137 10.37 -3.68 15.84
N GLN A 138 10.33 -4.90 15.32
CA GLN A 138 10.87 -6.08 16.00
C GLN A 138 12.34 -5.91 16.45
N ARG A 139 13.22 -5.32 15.62
CA ARG A 139 14.62 -5.06 15.99
C ARG A 139 14.78 -4.02 17.09
N LEU A 140 13.94 -3.00 17.13
CA LEU A 140 14.01 -1.91 18.10
C LEU A 140 13.39 -2.28 19.45
N ILE A 141 12.29 -3.03 19.44
CA ILE A 141 11.45 -3.29 20.63
C ILE A 141 11.55 -4.75 21.11
N GLY A 142 12.06 -5.66 20.27
CA GLY A 142 12.44 -7.03 20.68
C GLY A 142 11.31 -8.05 20.76
N THR A 143 10.06 -7.68 20.46
CA THR A 143 8.90 -8.60 20.49
C THR A 143 8.16 -8.61 19.14
N GLY A 144 7.57 -9.76 18.78
CA GLY A 144 6.70 -9.85 17.58
C GLY A 144 5.39 -9.09 17.73
N GLU A 145 4.92 -8.88 18.96
CA GLU A 145 3.75 -8.04 19.27
C GLU A 145 3.99 -6.55 19.02
N ALA A 146 5.27 -6.13 18.91
CA ALA A 146 5.63 -4.73 18.70
C ALA A 146 5.07 -4.19 17.37
N ASP A 147 5.07 -5.02 16.32
CA ASP A 147 4.60 -4.63 14.99
C ASP A 147 3.09 -4.35 15.03
N ASP A 148 2.31 -5.25 15.64
CA ASP A 148 0.85 -5.10 15.79
C ASP A 148 0.49 -3.92 16.69
N ALA A 149 1.08 -3.83 17.88
CA ALA A 149 0.79 -2.78 18.83
C ALA A 149 1.19 -1.40 18.31
N GLY A 150 2.34 -1.30 17.64
CA GLY A 150 2.78 -0.04 17.09
C GLY A 150 2.02 0.38 15.84
N PHE A 151 1.59 -0.56 14.98
CA PHE A 151 0.69 -0.23 13.89
C PHE A 151 -0.66 0.27 14.40
N ALA A 152 -1.24 -0.41 15.38
CA ALA A 152 -2.49 0.01 16.02
C ALA A 152 -2.37 1.42 16.63
N LEU A 153 -1.26 1.69 17.33
CA LEU A 153 -0.97 3.01 17.87
C LEU A 153 -0.85 4.07 16.77
N ALA A 154 -0.14 3.77 15.69
CA ALA A 154 0.00 4.69 14.56
C ALA A 154 -1.37 5.03 13.97
N VAL A 155 -2.23 4.04 13.72
CA VAL A 155 -3.58 4.27 13.20
C VAL A 155 -4.42 5.15 14.15
N SER A 156 -4.36 4.89 15.46
CA SER A 156 -5.03 5.74 16.47
C SER A 156 -4.56 7.19 16.37
N LEU A 157 -3.24 7.42 16.36
CA LEU A 157 -2.66 8.76 16.27
C LEU A 157 -3.07 9.50 14.98
N LEU A 158 -3.19 8.78 13.86
CA LEU A 158 -3.67 9.36 12.61
C LEU A 158 -5.14 9.78 12.70
N VAL A 159 -5.99 8.94 13.29
CA VAL A 159 -7.42 9.25 13.51
C VAL A 159 -7.57 10.44 14.46
N ASP A 160 -6.93 10.39 15.63
CA ASP A 160 -6.98 11.45 16.64
C ASP A 160 -6.47 12.79 16.07
N GLY A 161 -5.41 12.74 15.25
CA GLY A 161 -4.85 13.91 14.58
C GLY A 161 -5.81 14.54 13.56
N ILE A 162 -6.60 13.74 12.84
CA ILE A 162 -7.64 14.24 11.93
C ILE A 162 -8.83 14.80 12.73
N GLU A 163 -9.26 14.12 13.79
CA GLU A 163 -10.32 14.62 14.68
C GLU A 163 -9.99 15.98 15.27
N ALA A 164 -8.77 16.14 15.77
CA ALA A 164 -8.31 17.41 16.33
C ALA A 164 -8.33 18.56 15.30
N ARG A 165 -8.10 18.26 14.02
CA ARG A 165 -8.19 19.26 12.92
C ARG A 165 -9.63 19.61 12.56
N LEU A 166 -10.57 18.69 12.71
CA LEU A 166 -11.98 18.93 12.42
C LEU A 166 -12.69 19.71 13.54
N GLY A 167 -12.18 19.62 14.77
CA GLY A 167 -12.70 20.36 15.93
C GLY A 167 -12.06 21.74 16.15
N ALA A 168 -11.05 22.12 15.36
CA ALA A 168 -10.33 23.39 15.43
C ALA A 168 -10.86 24.41 14.41
#